data_AF-A0A382QVN5-F1
#
_entry.id   AF-A0A382QVN5-F1
#
_cell.length_a   1.000
_cell.length_b   1.000
_cell.length_c   1.000
_cell.angle_alpha   90.00
_cell.angle_beta   90.00
_cell.angle_gamma   90.00
#
_symmetry.space_group_name_H-M   'P 1'
#
loop_
_entity.id
_entity.type
_entity.pdbx_description
1 polymer ?
#
loop_
_entity_poly.entity_id
_entity_poly.type
_entity_poly.pdbx_seq_one_letter_code
_entity_poly.pdbx_strand_id
1 'polypeptide(L)'
;MIRIGICLLLCLIIISCNNNTRPNKENDLTSKKYTLDEFGQISSTEFSTDDFEPSQNCQACHPNHYQEWSESMHAYAMKDPMFFSGWAKAQQDYPETGERFCIQCHNPVAFLTGEDLSDYLTVDA
;
A
#
# COMPACT_ATOMS: atom_id res chain seq x y z
N MET A 1 13.27 -20.40 -56.14
CA MET A 1 12.28 -20.61 -55.05
C MET A 1 12.86 -20.29 -53.66
N ILE A 2 14.12 -20.61 -53.36
CA ILE A 2 14.75 -20.37 -52.03
C ILE A 2 14.96 -18.86 -51.72
N ARG A 3 15.29 -18.02 -52.71
CA ARG A 3 15.55 -16.58 -52.50
C ARG A 3 14.30 -15.74 -52.17
N ILE A 4 13.13 -16.16 -52.63
CA ILE A 4 11.85 -15.48 -52.35
C ILE A 4 11.41 -15.75 -50.90
N GLY A 5 11.67 -16.97 -50.39
CA GLY A 5 11.38 -17.35 -49.00
C GLY A 5 12.20 -16.57 -47.97
N ILE A 6 13.47 -16.25 -48.28
CA ILE A 6 14.34 -15.46 -47.38
C ILE A 6 13.86 -14.01 -47.27
N CYS A 7 13.43 -13.38 -48.39
CA CYS A 7 12.84 -12.04 -48.35
C CYS A 7 11.51 -12.00 -47.58
N LEU A 8 10.66 -13.03 -47.73
CA LEU A 8 9.40 -13.11 -46.99
C LEU A 8 9.62 -13.31 -45.48
N LEU A 9 10.62 -14.11 -45.08
CA LEU A 9 10.97 -14.32 -43.67
C LEU A 9 11.55 -13.04 -43.03
N LEU A 10 12.39 -12.30 -43.77
CA LEU A 10 12.95 -11.02 -43.31
C LEU A 10 11.88 -9.94 -43.19
N CYS A 11 10.88 -9.92 -44.08
CA CYS A 11 9.73 -9.01 -43.99
C CYS A 11 8.83 -9.27 -42.77
N LEU A 12 8.68 -10.53 -42.35
CA LEU A 12 7.89 -10.87 -41.16
C LEU A 12 8.55 -10.40 -39.85
N ILE A 13 9.89 -10.40 -39.80
CA ILE A 13 10.66 -9.94 -38.62
C ILE A 13 10.55 -8.41 -38.45
N ILE A 14 10.56 -7.63 -39.54
CA ILE A 14 10.42 -6.16 -39.48
C ILE A 14 8.98 -5.70 -39.18
N ILE A 15 7.95 -6.49 -39.49
CA ILE A 15 6.55 -6.15 -39.16
C ILE A 15 6.22 -6.50 -37.69
N SER A 16 6.92 -7.49 -37.09
CA SER A 16 6.71 -7.87 -35.69
C SER A 16 7.21 -6.84 -34.67
N CYS A 17 8.01 -5.86 -35.09
CA CYS A 17 8.48 -4.74 -34.28
C CYS A 17 7.73 -3.44 -34.63
N ASN A 18 6.41 -3.50 -34.84
CA ASN A 18 5.60 -2.28 -34.88
C ASN A 18 5.03 -2.01 -33.48
N ASN A 19 5.78 -1.19 -32.74
CA ASN A 19 5.42 -0.43 -31.53
C ASN A 19 4.01 -0.73 -30.96
N ASN A 20 3.95 -1.68 -30.03
CA ASN A 20 2.88 -1.70 -29.02
C ASN A 20 3.13 -0.57 -28.00
N THR A 21 3.16 0.68 -28.43
CA THR A 21 2.80 1.77 -27.52
C THR A 21 1.29 1.72 -27.39
N ARG A 22 0.82 0.86 -26.47
CA ARG A 22 -0.49 1.12 -25.85
C ARG A 22 -0.40 2.56 -25.35
N PRO A 23 -1.31 3.47 -25.74
CA PRO A 23 -1.39 4.73 -25.04
C PRO A 23 -1.64 4.35 -23.59
N ASN A 24 -0.63 4.55 -22.75
CA ASN A 24 -0.83 4.52 -21.32
C ASN A 24 -1.74 5.72 -21.09
N LYS A 25 -3.04 5.45 -21.09
CA LYS A 25 -3.99 6.40 -20.54
C LYS A 25 -3.70 6.36 -19.05
N GLU A 26 -2.66 7.10 -18.66
CA GLU A 26 -2.64 7.74 -17.36
C GLU A 26 -3.94 8.54 -17.33
N ASN A 27 -5.00 7.87 -16.88
CA ASN A 27 -5.95 8.57 -16.04
C ASN A 27 -5.07 9.05 -14.89
N ASP A 28 -4.58 10.27 -15.03
CA ASP A 28 -4.09 11.10 -13.93
C ASP A 28 -5.29 11.34 -13.01
N LEU A 29 -5.72 10.27 -12.35
CA LEU A 29 -6.31 10.37 -11.04
C LEU A 29 -5.14 10.95 -10.25
N THR A 30 -5.20 12.24 -9.94
CA THR A 30 -4.23 12.92 -9.10
C THR A 30 -4.11 12.14 -7.80
N SER A 31 -3.18 11.19 -7.76
CA SER A 31 -2.95 10.33 -6.62
C SER A 31 -2.22 11.17 -5.60
N LYS A 32 -2.73 11.17 -4.37
CA LYS A 32 -2.04 11.82 -3.26
C LYS A 32 -0.65 11.22 -3.12
N LYS A 33 0.34 12.08 -2.92
CA LYS A 33 1.75 11.71 -2.82
C LYS A 33 2.24 11.76 -1.38
N TYR A 34 3.26 10.94 -1.11
CA TYR A 34 4.03 11.00 0.13
C TYR A 34 5.50 10.70 -0.19
N THR A 35 6.40 11.15 0.68
CA THR A 35 7.83 10.87 0.60
C THR A 35 8.32 10.25 1.89
N LEU A 36 9.31 9.36 1.78
CA LEU A 36 9.97 8.75 2.92
C LEU A 36 11.37 9.35 3.11
N ASP A 37 11.83 9.43 4.34
CA ASP A 37 13.22 9.69 4.65
C ASP A 37 14.08 8.42 4.54
N GLU A 38 15.37 8.53 4.91
CA GLU A 38 16.31 7.41 4.86
C GLU A 38 16.01 6.28 5.86
N PHE A 39 15.17 6.55 6.87
CA PHE A 39 14.72 5.60 7.89
C PHE A 39 13.33 5.02 7.58
N GLY A 40 12.71 5.41 6.47
CA GLY A 40 11.39 4.95 6.07
C GLY A 40 10.24 5.65 6.80
N GLN A 41 10.50 6.78 7.47
CA GLN A 41 9.47 7.61 8.07
C GLN A 41 8.88 8.59 7.05
N ILE A 42 7.64 9.02 7.26
CA ILE A 42 7.00 10.03 6.39
C ILE A 42 7.71 11.37 6.57
N SER A 43 8.34 11.86 5.51
CA SER A 43 8.93 13.21 5.48
C SER A 43 7.96 14.26 4.94
N SER A 44 7.04 13.87 4.06
CA SER A 44 5.92 14.70 3.61
C SER A 44 4.77 13.84 3.11
N THR A 45 3.53 14.29 3.27
CA THR A 45 2.34 13.58 2.78
C THR A 45 1.21 14.55 2.43
N GLU A 46 0.48 14.22 1.38
CA GLU A 46 -0.78 14.87 0.97
C GLU A 46 -2.02 14.17 1.56
N PHE A 47 -1.83 13.04 2.24
CA PHE A 47 -2.90 12.28 2.88
C PHE A 47 -3.29 12.92 4.23
N SER A 48 -4.59 12.91 4.48
CA SER A 48 -5.22 13.19 5.77
C SER A 48 -6.04 11.98 6.19
N THR A 49 -6.30 11.84 7.49
CA THR A 49 -7.17 10.77 8.02
C THR A 49 -8.57 10.83 7.43
N ASP A 50 -9.06 12.03 7.11
CA ASP A 50 -10.35 12.27 6.45
C ASP A 50 -10.42 11.72 5.01
N ASP A 51 -9.30 11.36 4.39
CA ASP A 51 -9.30 10.70 3.07
C ASP A 51 -9.73 9.22 3.15
N PHE A 52 -9.90 8.66 4.36
CA PHE A 52 -10.21 7.26 4.59
C PHE A 52 -11.55 7.10 5.29
N GLU A 53 -12.46 6.36 4.66
CA GLU A 53 -13.78 6.08 5.22
C GLU A 53 -13.74 4.99 6.30
N PRO A 54 -14.42 5.18 7.45
CA PRO A 54 -14.60 4.14 8.45
C PRO A 54 -15.27 2.91 7.84
N SER A 55 -14.77 1.71 8.15
CA SER A 55 -15.29 0.45 7.59
C SER A 55 -16.77 0.22 7.92
N GLN A 56 -17.29 0.81 9.00
CA GLN A 56 -18.71 0.77 9.39
C GLN A 56 -19.62 1.38 8.30
N ASN A 57 -19.14 2.39 7.56
CA ASN A 57 -19.91 3.00 6.48
C ASN A 57 -20.17 1.99 5.34
N CYS A 58 -19.29 1.01 5.18
CA CYS A 58 -19.42 -0.05 4.19
C CYS A 58 -20.49 -1.10 4.56
N GLN A 59 -20.79 -1.27 5.85
CA GLN A 59 -21.65 -2.33 6.37
C GLN A 59 -23.07 -2.26 5.80
N ALA A 60 -23.60 -1.06 5.56
CA ALA A 60 -24.96 -0.86 5.06
C ALA A 60 -25.20 -1.53 3.69
N CYS A 61 -24.18 -1.52 2.82
CA CYS A 61 -24.25 -2.09 1.47
C CYS A 61 -23.53 -3.45 1.35
N HIS A 62 -22.53 -3.71 2.21
CA HIS A 62 -21.69 -4.91 2.17
C HIS A 62 -21.63 -5.64 3.53
N PRO A 63 -22.77 -6.11 4.07
CA PRO A 63 -22.83 -6.63 5.44
C PRO A 63 -21.99 -7.90 5.65
N ASN A 64 -21.99 -8.83 4.69
CA ASN A 64 -21.24 -10.08 4.82
C ASN A 64 -19.72 -9.83 4.82
N HIS A 65 -19.23 -8.97 3.92
CA HIS A 65 -17.80 -8.64 3.85
C HIS A 65 -17.34 -7.84 5.07
N TYR A 66 -18.17 -6.92 5.55
CA TYR A 66 -17.89 -6.23 6.81
C TYR A 66 -17.79 -7.22 7.97
N GLN A 67 -18.71 -8.19 8.07
CA GLN A 67 -18.67 -9.20 9.12
C GLN A 67 -17.38 -10.03 9.05
N GLU A 68 -17.08 -10.61 7.89
CA GLU A 68 -15.87 -11.42 7.66
C GLU A 68 -14.59 -10.62 7.99
N TRP A 69 -14.51 -9.36 7.57
CA TRP A 69 -13.40 -8.48 7.88
C TRP A 69 -13.30 -8.18 9.39
N SER A 70 -14.43 -7.86 10.03
CA SER A 70 -14.49 -7.45 11.44
C SER A 70 -14.07 -8.56 12.42
N GLU A 71 -14.14 -9.82 11.97
CA GLU A 71 -13.71 -11.01 12.70
C GLU A 71 -12.27 -11.44 12.32
N SER A 72 -11.65 -10.80 11.34
CA SER A 72 -10.31 -11.14 10.85
C SER A 72 -9.20 -10.40 11.58
N MET A 73 -7.98 -10.95 11.58
CA MET A 73 -6.81 -10.30 12.19
C MET A 73 -6.48 -8.93 11.61
N HIS A 74 -6.92 -8.60 10.39
CA HIS A 74 -6.72 -7.26 9.84
C HIS A 74 -7.52 -6.20 10.61
N ALA A 75 -8.74 -6.50 11.07
CA ALA A 75 -9.52 -5.58 11.89
C ALA A 75 -8.95 -5.41 13.31
N TYR A 76 -8.14 -6.38 13.77
CA TYR A 76 -7.45 -6.37 15.06
C TYR A 76 -5.97 -5.97 14.94
N ALA A 77 -5.51 -5.49 13.78
CA ALA A 77 -4.08 -5.25 13.53
C ALA A 77 -3.43 -4.27 14.53
N MET A 78 -4.20 -3.30 15.04
CA MET A 78 -3.85 -2.36 16.14
C MET A 78 -4.59 -2.61 17.46
N LYS A 79 -5.14 -3.81 17.67
CA LYS A 79 -5.89 -4.15 18.88
C LYS A 79 -5.39 -5.44 19.54
N ASP A 80 -4.38 -6.06 18.95
CA ASP A 80 -3.81 -7.30 19.45
C ASP A 80 -2.68 -7.00 20.47
N PRO A 81 -2.81 -7.39 21.75
CA PRO A 81 -1.75 -7.20 22.74
C PRO A 81 -0.45 -7.92 22.37
N MET A 82 -0.53 -9.02 21.61
CA MET A 82 0.68 -9.71 21.13
C MET A 82 1.42 -8.85 20.11
N PHE A 83 0.69 -8.16 19.24
CA PHE A 83 1.28 -7.17 18.34
C PHE A 83 1.98 -6.05 19.13
N PHE A 84 1.32 -5.45 20.12
CA PHE A 84 1.92 -4.35 20.91
C PHE A 84 3.21 -4.76 21.62
N SER A 85 3.27 -5.98 22.17
CA SER A 85 4.51 -6.48 22.78
C SER A 85 5.64 -6.63 21.76
N GLY A 86 5.35 -7.12 20.55
CA GLY A 86 6.34 -7.24 19.48
C GLY A 86 6.79 -5.88 18.95
N TRP A 87 5.85 -4.95 18.78
CA TRP A 87 6.10 -3.59 18.33
C TRP A 87 6.95 -2.81 19.33
N ALA A 88 6.66 -2.91 20.63
CA ALA A 88 7.49 -2.29 21.68
C ALA A 88 8.93 -2.84 21.68
N LYS A 89 9.10 -4.16 21.47
CA LYS A 89 10.43 -4.77 21.34
C LYS A 89 11.17 -4.26 20.09
N ALA A 90 10.46 -4.12 18.97
CA ALA A 90 11.04 -3.60 17.73
C ALA A 90 11.48 -2.14 17.88
N GLN A 91 10.68 -1.30 18.56
CA GLN A 91 11.05 0.07 18.88
C GLN A 91 12.30 0.15 19.78
N GLN A 92 12.44 -0.78 20.74
CA GLN A 92 13.63 -0.84 21.59
C GLN A 92 14.88 -1.28 20.81
N ASP A 93 14.75 -2.30 19.95
CA ASP A 93 15.89 -2.86 19.21
C ASP A 93 16.31 -1.96 18.03
N TYR A 94 15.34 -1.26 17.43
CA TYR A 94 15.50 -0.46 16.23
C TYR A 94 14.82 0.91 16.42
N PRO A 95 15.39 1.82 17.22
CA PRO A 95 14.74 3.07 17.61
C PRO A 95 14.41 4.01 16.45
N GLU A 96 15.12 3.92 15.32
CA GLU A 96 14.92 4.80 14.16
C GLU A 96 13.85 4.28 13.18
N THR A 97 13.58 2.98 13.16
CA THR A 97 12.78 2.33 12.10
C THR A 97 11.69 1.38 12.63
N GLY A 98 11.86 0.85 13.84
CA GLY A 98 11.01 -0.19 14.41
C GLY A 98 9.57 0.24 14.68
N GLU A 99 9.33 1.55 14.82
CA GLU A 99 7.97 2.09 14.93
C GLU A 99 7.26 2.04 13.56
N ARG A 100 7.68 2.88 12.59
CA ARG A 100 7.00 3.02 11.28
C ARG A 100 7.03 1.77 10.42
N PHE A 101 8.07 0.93 10.51
CA PHE A 101 8.14 -0.31 9.75
C PHE A 101 6.97 -1.27 10.05
N CYS A 102 6.50 -1.33 11.29
CA CYS A 102 5.34 -2.15 11.64
C CYS A 102 4.02 -1.50 11.19
N ILE A 103 3.95 -0.17 11.32
CA ILE A 103 2.73 0.60 11.11
C ILE A 103 2.32 0.67 9.64
N GLN A 104 3.25 0.61 8.68
CA GLN A 104 2.90 0.54 7.26
C GLN A 104 1.94 -0.61 6.91
N CYS A 105 1.96 -1.71 7.68
CA CYS A 105 1.11 -2.87 7.47
C CYS A 105 -0.05 -2.93 8.48
N HIS A 106 0.21 -2.60 9.75
CA HIS A 106 -0.77 -2.79 10.81
C HIS A 106 -1.66 -1.56 11.08
N ASN A 107 -1.26 -0.37 10.64
CA ASN A 107 -2.13 0.81 10.56
C ASN A 107 -1.75 1.66 9.32
N PRO A 108 -2.10 1.21 8.11
CA PRO A 108 -1.71 1.88 6.87
C PRO A 108 -2.20 3.33 6.77
N VAL A 109 -3.33 3.65 7.41
CA VAL A 109 -3.86 5.02 7.48
C VAL A 109 -2.92 5.91 8.28
N ALA A 110 -2.54 5.51 9.49
CA ALA A 110 -1.57 6.26 10.31
C ALA A 110 -0.21 6.37 9.61
N PHE A 111 0.22 5.31 8.91
CA PHE A 111 1.45 5.37 8.11
C PHE A 111 1.36 6.43 7.02
N LEU A 112 0.32 6.42 6.17
CA LEU A 112 0.23 7.35 5.04
C LEU A 112 0.03 8.80 5.48
N THR A 113 -0.65 9.02 6.60
CA THR A 113 -0.96 10.37 7.13
C THR A 113 0.16 10.92 8.00
N GLY A 114 1.12 10.08 8.42
CA GLY A 114 2.17 10.49 9.35
C GLY A 114 1.67 10.74 10.77
N GLU A 115 0.48 10.25 11.12
CA GLU A 115 -0.14 10.42 12.44
C GLU A 115 0.83 10.01 13.56
N ASP A 116 0.95 10.84 14.59
CA ASP A 116 1.75 10.51 15.78
C ASP A 116 1.01 9.46 16.62
N LEU A 117 1.70 8.36 16.90
CA LEU A 117 1.16 7.22 17.65
C LEU A 117 1.73 7.12 19.07
N SER A 118 2.42 8.16 19.55
CA SER A 118 3.00 8.20 20.89
C SER A 118 1.98 7.98 22.02
N ASP A 119 0.71 8.31 21.78
CA ASP A 119 -0.40 8.06 22.72
C ASP A 119 -0.98 6.63 22.63
N TYR A 120 -0.70 5.88 21.56
CA TYR A 120 -1.30 4.57 21.26
C TYR A 120 -0.32 3.42 21.49
N LEU A 121 0.20 3.27 22.71
CA LEU A 121 1.22 2.25 23.02
C LEU A 121 0.65 0.91 23.53
N THR A 122 -0.65 0.86 23.80
CA THR A 122 -1.33 -0.34 24.33
C THR A 122 -2.74 -0.47 23.74
N VAL A 123 -3.36 -1.62 23.96
CA VAL A 123 -4.71 -1.94 23.47
C VAL A 123 -5.80 -1.01 24.04
N ASP A 124 -5.55 -0.39 25.20
CA ASP A 124 -6.52 0.41 25.95
C ASP A 124 -6.42 1.92 25.69
N ALA A 125 -5.50 2.33 24.82
CA ALA A 125 -5.25 3.73 24.46
C ALA A 125 -6.33 4.31 23.52
#